data_AF-A0A7R9ICH9-F1
#
_entry.id   AF-A0A7R9ICH9-F1
#
_cell.length_a   1.000
_cell.length_b   1.000
_cell.length_c   1.000
_cell.angle_alpha   90.00
_cell.angle_beta   90.00
_cell.angle_gamma   90.00
#
_symmetry.space_group_name_H-M   'P 1'
#
loop_
_entity.id
_entity.type
_entity.pdbx_description
1 polymer ?
#
loop_
_entity_poly.entity_id
_entity_poly.type
_entity_poly.pdbx_seq_one_letter_code
_entity_poly.pdbx_strand_id
1 'polypeptide(L)'
;MNLVALVLPSLWTVPPRWLVEPQDVQAAEGVALFSMNCQAEGFPLPSITWRRAQGMRPGNYHDIDFGGSQGFRLQSNGSLLISRLGEEHEGYYLCEAVNGIGSGLSKIIYLTVNAPAHFLVKQKNQTARLGSITTLQCKVQGDNPLKIVWRKAGSTIDLANTHYRSA
;
A
#
# COMPACT_ATOMS: atom_id res chain seq x y z
N MET A 1 44.54 -51.57 -4.97
CA MET A 1 43.14 -51.20 -4.68
C MET A 1 43.06 -49.68 -4.71
N ASN A 2 42.64 -49.10 -5.83
CA ASN A 2 42.48 -47.65 -5.95
C ASN A 2 41.08 -47.28 -5.45
N LEU A 3 40.98 -46.73 -4.25
CA LEU A 3 39.79 -45.98 -3.85
C LEU A 3 39.81 -44.67 -4.62
N VAL A 4 39.04 -44.61 -5.70
CA VAL A 4 38.62 -43.33 -6.28
C VAL A 4 37.67 -42.71 -5.27
N ALA A 5 38.16 -41.76 -4.49
CA ALA A 5 37.30 -40.90 -3.69
C ALA A 5 36.38 -40.15 -4.67
N LEU A 6 35.10 -40.51 -4.68
CA LEU A 6 34.07 -39.70 -5.30
C LEU A 6 34.01 -38.38 -4.53
N VAL A 7 34.76 -37.39 -5.01
CA VAL A 7 34.58 -36.00 -4.57
C VAL A 7 33.21 -35.61 -5.12
N LEU A 8 32.17 -35.71 -4.29
CA LEU A 8 30.86 -35.16 -4.62
C LEU A 8 31.10 -33.68 -4.99
N PRO A 9 30.64 -33.21 -6.17
CA PRO A 9 30.79 -31.80 -6.50
C PRO A 9 30.13 -31.01 -5.38
N SER A 10 30.90 -30.12 -4.74
CA SER A 10 30.40 -29.21 -3.73
C SER A 10 29.09 -28.59 -4.23
N LEU A 11 27.99 -28.82 -3.51
CA LEU A 11 26.71 -28.19 -3.79
C LEU A 11 26.97 -26.68 -3.80
N TRP A 12 26.89 -26.04 -4.96
CA TRP A 12 27.19 -24.62 -5.12
C TRP A 12 26.14 -23.81 -4.38
N THR A 13 26.49 -23.32 -3.19
CA THR A 13 25.61 -22.47 -2.39
C THR A 13 25.81 -21.01 -2.76
N VAL A 14 24.70 -20.26 -2.81
CA VAL A 14 24.69 -18.85 -3.19
C VAL A 14 23.82 -18.08 -2.19
N PRO A 15 24.35 -17.04 -1.52
CA PRO A 15 23.56 -16.24 -0.59
C PRO A 15 22.39 -15.54 -1.30
N PRO A 16 21.33 -15.15 -0.59
CA PRO A 16 20.18 -14.50 -1.20
C PRO A 16 20.58 -13.16 -1.83
N ARG A 17 20.05 -12.87 -3.02
CA ARG A 17 20.10 -11.54 -3.66
C ARG A 17 18.69 -11.09 -4.05
N TRP A 18 18.42 -9.79 -3.99
CA TRP A 18 17.14 -9.25 -4.42
C TRP A 18 16.94 -9.45 -5.92
N LEU A 19 15.86 -10.14 -6.28
CA LEU A 19 15.33 -10.12 -7.65
C LEU A 19 14.40 -8.91 -7.83
N VAL A 20 13.56 -8.66 -6.82
CA VAL A 20 12.74 -7.46 -6.70
C VAL A 20 12.82 -6.98 -5.25
N GLU A 21 13.57 -5.92 -5.02
CA GLU A 21 13.70 -5.29 -3.70
C GLU A 21 12.40 -4.55 -3.35
N PRO A 22 11.81 -4.78 -2.15
CA PRO A 22 10.63 -4.05 -1.71
C PRO A 22 10.93 -2.55 -1.52
N GLN A 23 9.96 -1.71 -1.88
CA GLN A 23 10.02 -0.25 -1.73
C GLN A 23 8.77 0.26 -1.00
N ASP A 24 8.84 1.48 -0.48
CA ASP A 24 7.67 2.17 0.05
C ASP A 24 6.60 2.31 -1.05
N VAL A 25 5.35 2.09 -0.67
CA VAL A 25 4.22 2.05 -1.60
C VAL A 25 3.04 2.84 -1.07
N GLN A 26 2.31 3.46 -1.99
CA GLN A 26 1.08 4.18 -1.71
C GLN A 26 -0.02 3.68 -2.63
N ALA A 27 -1.19 3.40 -2.07
CA ALA A 27 -2.33 2.89 -2.83
C ALA A 27 -3.66 3.38 -2.26
N ALA A 28 -4.68 3.46 -3.12
CA ALA A 28 -6.01 3.87 -2.70
C ALA A 28 -6.69 2.78 -1.87
N GLU A 29 -7.44 3.20 -0.86
CA GLU A 29 -8.33 2.33 -0.09
C GLU A 29 -9.31 1.59 -1.02
N GLY A 30 -9.61 0.33 -0.69
CA GLY A 30 -10.55 -0.51 -1.43
C GLY A 30 -9.97 -1.22 -2.65
N VAL A 31 -8.70 -1.00 -3.00
CA VAL A 31 -8.00 -1.75 -4.06
C VAL A 31 -8.09 -3.25 -3.78
N ALA A 32 -8.55 -4.00 -4.78
CA ALA A 32 -8.62 -5.45 -4.71
C ALA A 32 -7.27 -6.08 -5.09
N LEU A 33 -6.86 -7.11 -4.36
CA LEU A 33 -5.64 -7.89 -4.63
C LEU A 33 -4.37 -7.03 -4.72
N PHE A 34 -4.18 -6.12 -3.76
CA PHE A 34 -2.99 -5.28 -3.69
C PHE A 34 -1.77 -6.11 -3.30
N SER A 35 -0.64 -5.98 -4.02
CA SER A 35 0.56 -6.77 -3.79
C SER A 35 1.77 -5.89 -3.48
N MET A 36 2.49 -6.21 -2.40
CA MET A 36 3.77 -5.63 -2.05
C MET A 36 4.88 -6.59 -2.44
N ASN A 37 5.69 -6.16 -3.41
CA ASN A 37 6.74 -6.99 -3.99
C ASN A 37 7.86 -7.24 -3.00
N CYS A 38 8.26 -8.50 -2.85
CA CYS A 38 9.54 -8.87 -2.26
C CYS A 38 9.94 -10.22 -2.85
N GLN A 39 11.02 -10.25 -3.62
CA GLN A 39 11.46 -11.45 -4.33
C GLN A 39 12.97 -11.54 -4.25
N ALA A 40 13.48 -12.73 -3.94
CA ALA A 40 14.89 -13.01 -3.82
C ALA A 40 15.23 -14.34 -4.49
N GLU A 41 16.46 -14.44 -4.97
CA GLU A 41 17.02 -15.65 -5.55
C GLU A 41 18.30 -16.04 -4.82
N GLY A 42 18.70 -17.29 -4.93
CA GLY A 42 19.83 -17.88 -4.22
C GLY A 42 19.77 -19.40 -4.32
N PHE A 43 20.80 -20.07 -3.82
CA PHE A 43 20.82 -21.53 -3.75
C PHE A 43 21.28 -22.02 -2.37
N PRO A 44 20.45 -22.76 -1.62
CA PRO A 44 19.05 -23.11 -1.89
C PRO A 44 18.13 -21.88 -2.09
N LEU A 45 16.95 -22.08 -2.69
CA LEU A 45 15.99 -20.99 -2.93
C LEU A 45 15.64 -20.30 -1.60
N PRO A 46 15.77 -18.96 -1.47
CA PRO A 46 15.47 -18.28 -0.22
C PRO A 46 14.00 -18.37 0.18
N SER A 47 13.74 -18.65 1.45
CA SER A 47 12.43 -18.49 2.06
C SER A 47 12.20 -17.01 2.37
N ILE A 48 11.05 -16.48 1.97
CA ILE A 48 10.65 -15.10 2.21
C ILE A 48 9.62 -15.05 3.32
N THR A 49 9.84 -14.17 4.30
CA THR A 49 8.95 -13.93 5.43
C THR A 49 8.60 -12.46 5.54
N TRP A 50 7.35 -12.18 5.88
CA TRP A 50 6.85 -10.83 6.12
C TRP A 50 6.42 -10.66 7.57
N ARG A 51 6.79 -9.52 8.14
CA ARG A 51 6.38 -9.10 9.48
C ARG A 51 5.86 -7.68 9.47
N ARG A 52 5.02 -7.34 10.43
CA ARG A 52 4.40 -6.02 10.55
C ARG A 52 4.69 -5.40 11.92
N ALA A 53 4.94 -4.10 11.95
CA ALA A 53 5.10 -3.36 13.20
C ALA A 53 3.76 -3.25 13.96
N GLN A 54 3.78 -3.28 15.29
CA GLN A 54 2.58 -3.12 16.12
C GLN A 54 1.97 -1.70 16.07
N GLY A 55 2.66 -0.72 15.49
CA GLY A 55 2.18 0.66 15.38
C GLY A 55 2.79 1.43 14.21
N MET A 56 2.68 2.76 14.27
CA MET A 56 3.06 3.68 13.19
C MET A 56 4.55 4.05 13.18
N ARG A 57 5.40 3.25 13.83
CA ARG A 57 6.85 3.46 13.87
C ARG A 57 7.56 2.15 13.54
N PRO A 58 8.73 2.19 12.90
CA PRO A 58 9.50 0.99 12.63
C PRO A 58 9.99 0.37 13.95
N GLY A 59 9.78 -0.93 14.11
CA GLY A 59 10.15 -1.69 15.31
C GLY A 59 9.02 -2.61 15.79
N ASN A 60 9.33 -3.49 16.75
CA ASN A 60 8.38 -4.47 17.32
C ASN A 60 7.60 -5.22 16.23
N TYR A 61 8.34 -5.85 15.32
CA TYR A 61 7.78 -6.59 14.20
C TYR A 61 7.25 -7.95 14.66
N HIS A 62 6.02 -8.26 14.29
CA HIS A 62 5.37 -9.54 14.54
C HIS A 62 5.03 -10.24 13.24
N ASP A 63 5.00 -11.57 13.27
CA ASP A 63 4.60 -12.38 12.13
C ASP A 63 3.15 -12.04 11.73
N ILE A 64 2.91 -11.99 10.42
CA ILE A 64 1.58 -11.70 9.88
C ILE A 64 0.71 -12.96 10.00
N ASP A 65 -0.49 -12.80 10.54
CA ASP A 65 -1.50 -13.85 10.56
C ASP A 65 -2.17 -13.99 9.18
N PHE A 66 -1.69 -14.96 8.40
CA PHE A 66 -2.27 -15.31 7.10
C PHE A 66 -3.61 -16.07 7.18
N GLY A 67 -4.00 -16.54 8.36
CA GLY A 67 -5.30 -17.16 8.62
C GLY A 67 -6.35 -16.19 9.15
N GLY A 68 -5.95 -14.96 9.46
CA GLY A 68 -6.79 -13.94 10.08
C GLY A 68 -7.78 -13.28 9.11
N SER A 69 -8.62 -12.41 9.68
CA SER A 69 -9.65 -11.67 8.93
C SER A 69 -9.11 -10.50 8.11
N GLN A 70 -7.82 -10.14 8.26
CA GLN A 70 -7.17 -9.04 7.54
C GLN A 70 -6.83 -9.40 6.08
N GLY A 71 -7.06 -10.65 5.64
CA GLY A 71 -7.00 -11.00 4.22
C GLY A 71 -5.60 -10.96 3.60
N PHE A 72 -4.55 -11.09 4.42
CA PHE A 72 -3.17 -11.27 3.99
C PHE A 72 -2.94 -12.66 3.38
N ARG A 73 -2.10 -12.72 2.34
CA ARG A 73 -1.64 -13.97 1.72
C ARG A 73 -0.20 -13.85 1.25
N LEU A 74 0.62 -14.85 1.51
CA LEU A 74 1.96 -14.95 0.93
C LEU A 74 1.86 -15.58 -0.46
N GLN A 75 2.38 -14.90 -1.47
CA GLN A 75 2.45 -15.42 -2.84
C GLN A 75 3.66 -16.35 -3.02
N SER A 76 3.61 -17.22 -4.04
CA SER A 76 4.70 -18.17 -4.33
C SER A 76 6.03 -17.52 -4.68
N ASN A 77 6.01 -16.27 -5.17
CA ASN A 77 7.21 -15.47 -5.44
C ASN A 77 7.72 -14.71 -4.19
N GLY A 78 7.05 -14.84 -3.04
CA GLY A 78 7.38 -14.15 -1.79
C GLY A 78 6.71 -12.80 -1.58
N SER A 79 5.92 -12.30 -2.54
CA SER A 79 5.22 -11.02 -2.40
C SER A 79 4.03 -11.14 -1.43
N LEU A 80 3.75 -10.07 -0.68
CA LEU A 80 2.64 -10.02 0.27
C LEU A 80 1.39 -9.47 -0.42
N LEU A 81 0.35 -10.30 -0.51
CA LEU A 81 -0.93 -9.94 -1.09
C LEU A 81 -1.93 -9.56 0.00
N ILE A 82 -2.65 -8.46 -0.21
CA ILE A 82 -3.78 -8.00 0.59
C ILE A 82 -5.04 -8.08 -0.27
N SER A 83 -6.04 -8.85 0.19
CA SER A 83 -7.22 -9.15 -0.63
C SER A 83 -8.08 -7.90 -0.92
N ARG A 84 -8.23 -7.02 0.07
CA ARG A 84 -8.89 -5.72 -0.04
C ARG A 84 -8.14 -4.74 0.84
N LEU A 85 -7.51 -3.75 0.22
CA LEU A 85 -6.74 -2.75 0.94
C LEU A 85 -7.67 -1.83 1.75
N GLY A 86 -7.26 -1.47 2.97
CA GLY A 86 -8.01 -0.67 3.93
C GLY A 86 -7.06 0.03 4.89
N GLU A 87 -7.53 1.06 5.60
CA GLU A 87 -6.70 1.85 6.55
C GLU A 87 -6.00 0.97 7.61
N GLU A 88 -6.64 -0.13 8.01
CA GLU A 88 -6.08 -1.11 8.94
C GLU A 88 -4.83 -1.82 8.44
N HIS A 89 -4.47 -1.68 7.15
CA HIS A 89 -3.26 -2.21 6.54
C HIS A 89 -2.11 -1.20 6.51
N GLU A 90 -2.36 0.09 6.74
CA GLU A 90 -1.31 1.11 6.74
C GLU A 90 -0.24 0.81 7.81
N GLY A 91 1.03 1.07 7.50
CA GLY A 91 2.12 0.96 8.46
C GLY A 91 3.40 0.36 7.91
N TYR A 92 4.31 0.03 8.84
CA TYR A 92 5.63 -0.52 8.52
C TYR A 92 5.59 -2.05 8.40
N TYR A 93 6.24 -2.54 7.34
CA TYR A 93 6.43 -3.94 7.05
C TYR A 93 7.92 -4.26 6.90
N LEU A 94 8.31 -5.44 7.35
CA LEU A 94 9.65 -5.99 7.21
C LEU A 94 9.56 -7.22 6.31
N CYS A 95 10.29 -7.21 5.20
CA CYS A 95 10.53 -8.41 4.40
C CYS A 95 11.92 -8.96 4.69
N GLU A 96 12.01 -10.27 4.92
CA GLU A 96 13.27 -10.99 5.14
C GLU A 96 13.38 -12.16 4.15
N ALA A 97 14.56 -12.37 3.58
CA ALA A 97 14.85 -13.49 2.68
C ALA A 97 16.09 -14.25 3.17
N VAL A 98 15.92 -15.53 3.50
CA VAL A 98 16.96 -16.37 4.13
C VAL A 98 17.03 -17.72 3.44
N ASN A 99 18.25 -18.22 3.21
CA ASN A 99 18.48 -19.59 2.72
C ASN A 99 19.56 -20.35 3.51
N GLY A 100 19.96 -19.84 4.67
CA GLY A 100 21.03 -20.41 5.50
C GLY A 100 22.46 -20.07 5.03
N ILE A 101 22.62 -19.30 3.96
CA ILE A 101 23.92 -18.87 3.43
C ILE A 101 24.09 -17.37 3.63
N GLY A 102 25.14 -16.97 4.34
CA GLY A 102 25.38 -15.57 4.68
C GLY A 102 24.36 -15.01 5.68
N SER A 103 24.23 -13.68 5.72
CA SER A 103 23.34 -12.97 6.64
C SER A 103 21.86 -12.96 6.23
N GLY A 104 21.54 -13.42 5.02
CA GLY A 104 20.24 -13.16 4.39
C GLY A 104 20.07 -11.69 3.99
N LEU A 105 18.85 -11.35 3.59
CA LEU A 105 18.44 -9.99 3.23
C LEU A 105 17.28 -9.54 4.11
N SER A 106 17.24 -8.24 4.40
CA SER A 106 16.11 -7.63 5.09
C SER A 106 15.87 -6.21 4.58
N LYS A 107 14.60 -5.81 4.52
CA LYS A 107 14.20 -4.46 4.11
C LYS A 107 12.90 -4.06 4.80
N ILE A 108 12.90 -2.85 5.35
CA ILE A 108 11.72 -2.22 5.93
C ILE A 108 11.09 -1.31 4.87
N ILE A 109 9.78 -1.38 4.73
CA ILE A 109 8.98 -0.50 3.86
C ILE A 109 7.79 0.06 4.63
N TYR A 110 7.26 1.18 4.13
CA TYR A 110 6.02 1.79 4.59
C TYR A 110 4.94 1.70 3.50
N LEU A 111 3.77 1.20 3.90
CA LEU A 111 2.56 1.22 3.08
C LEU A 111 1.69 2.38 3.53
N THR A 112 1.41 3.32 2.63
CA THR A 112 0.42 4.40 2.83
C THR A 112 -0.89 4.03 2.13
N VAL A 113 -2.02 4.15 2.85
CA VAL A 113 -3.35 3.86 2.31
C VAL A 113 -4.13 5.15 2.18
N ASN A 114 -4.44 5.54 0.94
CA ASN A 114 -5.12 6.79 0.67
C ASN A 114 -6.65 6.63 0.65
N ALA A 115 -7.35 7.35 1.50
CA ALA A 115 -8.80 7.46 1.52
C ALA A 115 -9.31 8.28 0.30
N PRO A 116 -10.27 7.75 -0.47
CA PRO A 116 -10.84 8.46 -1.61
C PRO A 116 -11.67 9.68 -1.19
N ALA A 117 -11.75 10.66 -2.10
CA ALA A 117 -12.58 11.84 -1.93
C ALA A 117 -14.07 11.45 -1.86
N HIS A 118 -14.74 11.82 -0.78
CA HIS A 118 -16.18 11.62 -0.61
C HIS A 118 -16.85 12.86 -0.02
N PHE A 119 -18.14 13.04 -0.34
CA PHE A 119 -18.93 14.16 0.18
C PHE A 119 -19.41 13.86 1.59
N LEU A 120 -19.03 14.70 2.56
CA LEU A 120 -19.59 14.71 3.91
C LEU A 120 -21.00 15.29 3.91
N VAL A 121 -21.24 16.29 3.06
CA VAL A 121 -22.56 16.92 2.91
C VAL A 121 -23.06 16.69 1.49
N LYS A 122 -24.05 15.80 1.35
CA LYS A 122 -24.81 15.65 0.10
C LYS A 122 -25.63 16.92 -0.14
N GLN A 123 -25.40 17.59 -1.27
CA GLN A 123 -26.20 18.76 -1.62
C GLN A 123 -27.67 18.37 -1.74
N LYS A 124 -28.54 19.18 -1.13
CA LYS A 124 -29.99 19.11 -1.36
C LYS A 124 -30.40 20.28 -2.24
N ASN A 125 -31.52 20.13 -2.93
CA ASN A 125 -32.11 21.23 -3.68
C ASN A 125 -32.41 22.38 -2.74
N GLN A 126 -31.96 23.58 -3.10
CA GLN A 126 -32.22 24.80 -2.35
C GLN A 126 -33.02 25.76 -3.24
N THR A 127 -33.98 26.44 -2.63
CA THR A 127 -34.74 27.53 -3.26
C THR A 127 -34.32 28.85 -2.62
N ALA A 128 -34.13 29.86 -3.46
CA ALA A 128 -33.69 31.18 -3.03
C ALA A 128 -34.63 32.24 -3.60
N ARG A 129 -34.81 33.34 -2.86
CA ARG A 129 -35.55 34.50 -3.38
C ARG A 129 -34.70 35.22 -4.41
N LEU A 130 -35.34 35.75 -5.45
CA LEU A 130 -34.66 36.57 -6.45
C LEU A 130 -33.94 37.74 -5.77
N GLY A 131 -32.67 37.98 -6.13
CA GLY A 131 -31.83 39.04 -5.56
C GLY A 131 -31.22 38.74 -4.19
N SER A 132 -31.57 37.61 -3.55
CA SER A 132 -30.92 37.19 -2.30
C SER A 132 -29.59 36.49 -2.55
N ILE A 133 -28.66 36.63 -1.59
CA ILE A 133 -27.42 35.84 -1.57
C ILE A 133 -27.75 34.45 -1.05
N THR A 134 -27.24 33.41 -1.71
CA THR A 134 -27.44 32.00 -1.32
C THR A 134 -26.10 31.28 -1.30
N THR A 135 -25.91 30.42 -0.30
CA THR A 135 -24.67 29.66 -0.10
C THR A 135 -24.94 28.17 -0.30
N LEU A 136 -24.24 27.58 -1.27
CA LEU A 136 -24.21 26.13 -1.47
C LEU A 136 -22.99 25.56 -0.75
N GLN A 137 -23.19 24.58 0.13
CA GLN A 137 -22.15 24.10 1.04
C GLN A 137 -21.56 22.77 0.59
N CYS A 138 -20.43 22.75 -0.11
CA CYS A 138 -19.73 21.51 -0.41
C CYS A 138 -18.69 21.20 0.68
N LYS A 139 -18.86 20.09 1.41
CA LYS A 139 -17.85 19.55 2.32
C LYS A 139 -17.42 18.18 1.83
N VAL A 140 -16.11 18.00 1.65
CA VAL A 140 -15.49 16.76 1.19
C VAL A 140 -14.41 16.34 2.17
N GLN A 141 -14.15 15.04 2.25
CA GLN A 141 -13.03 14.45 2.98
C GLN A 141 -12.35 13.42 2.08
N GLY A 142 -11.05 13.21 2.29
CA GLY A 142 -10.19 12.31 1.53
C GLY A 142 -8.76 12.86 1.54
N ASP A 143 -7.83 12.10 0.99
CA ASP A 143 -6.42 12.52 0.98
C ASP A 143 -6.09 13.52 -0.11
N ASN A 144 -5.05 14.32 0.15
CA ASN A 144 -4.59 15.34 -0.77
C ASN A 144 -3.91 14.72 -2.01
N PRO A 145 -4.01 15.36 -3.19
CA PRO A 145 -4.67 16.65 -3.43
C PRO A 145 -6.18 16.51 -3.71
N LEU A 146 -7.02 17.16 -2.89
CA LEU A 146 -8.44 17.30 -3.15
C LEU A 146 -8.73 18.55 -3.99
N LYS A 147 -9.50 18.40 -5.07
CA LYS A 147 -9.95 19.53 -5.91
C LYS A 147 -11.47 19.61 -5.96
N ILE A 148 -12.03 20.71 -5.47
CA ILE A 148 -13.47 21.00 -5.54
C ILE A 148 -13.75 21.86 -6.77
N VAL A 149 -14.72 21.45 -7.60
CA VAL A 149 -15.14 22.19 -8.80
C VAL A 149 -16.64 22.37 -8.78
N TRP A 150 -17.09 23.61 -8.91
CA TRP A 150 -18.51 23.95 -9.05
C TRP A 150 -18.89 24.10 -10.51
N ARG A 151 -20.06 23.56 -10.90
CA ARG A 151 -20.61 23.66 -12.26
C ARG A 151 -22.07 24.10 -12.23
N LYS A 152 -22.47 24.94 -13.17
CA LYS A 152 -23.87 25.35 -13.41
C LYS A 152 -24.22 25.06 -14.87
N ALA A 153 -25.29 24.29 -15.09
CA ALA A 153 -25.74 23.88 -16.42
C ALA A 153 -24.60 23.35 -17.31
N GLY A 154 -23.72 22.52 -16.73
CA GLY A 154 -22.58 21.92 -17.43
C GLY A 154 -21.30 22.78 -17.50
N SER A 155 -21.38 24.09 -17.25
CA SER A 155 -20.23 24.99 -17.31
C SER A 155 -19.59 25.19 -15.93
N THR A 156 -18.26 25.19 -15.87
CA THR A 156 -17.50 25.47 -14.64
C THR A 156 -17.76 26.91 -14.19
N ILE A 157 -18.02 27.08 -12.89
CA ILE A 157 -18.19 28.38 -12.26
C ILE A 157 -16.81 28.91 -11.89
N ASP A 158 -16.53 30.14 -12.31
CA ASP A 158 -15.43 30.93 -11.75
C ASP A 158 -15.86 31.48 -10.39
N LEU A 159 -15.22 30.99 -9.32
CA LEU A 159 -15.50 31.38 -7.93
C LEU A 159 -14.79 32.67 -7.51
N ALA A 160 -14.10 33.35 -8.43
CA ALA A 160 -13.43 34.63 -8.19
C ALA A 160 -14.16 35.83 -8.83
N ASN A 161 -15.37 35.64 -9.38
CA ASN A 161 -16.10 36.71 -10.07
C ASN A 161 -17.11 37.45 -9.18
N THR A 162 -17.85 38.38 -9.79
CA THR A 162 -18.82 39.23 -9.08
C THR A 162 -20.07 38.48 -8.62
N HIS A 163 -20.42 37.35 -9.26
CA HIS A 163 -21.65 36.60 -9.03
C HIS A 163 -21.45 35.38 -8.11
N TYR A 164 -20.25 34.81 -8.06
CA TYR A 164 -19.93 33.62 -7.27
C TYR A 164 -18.62 33.82 -6.52
N ARG A 165 -18.61 33.48 -5.23
CA ARG A 165 -17.42 33.55 -4.37
C ARG A 165 -17.26 32.27 -3.58
N SER A 166 -16.03 31.74 -3.52
CA SER A 166 -15.68 30.76 -2.49
C SER A 166 -15.49 31.49 -1.16
N ALA A 167 -16.04 30.92 -0.09
CA ALA A 167 -15.74 31.33 1.28
C ALA A 167 -14.37 30.82 1.71
#